data_AF-E2AWW6-F1
#
_entry.id   AF-E2AWW6-F1
#
_cell.length_a   1.000
_cell.length_b   1.000
_cell.length_c   1.000
_cell.angle_alpha   90.00
_cell.angle_beta   90.00
_cell.angle_gamma   90.00
#
_symmetry.space_group_name_H-M   'P 1'
#
loop_
_entity.id
_entity.type
_entity.pdbx_description
1 polymer ?
#
loop_
_entity_poly.entity_id
_entity_poly.type
_entity_poly.pdbx_seq_one_letter_code
_entity_poly.pdbx_strand_id
1 'polypeptide(L)'
;MYVTYCKNKPESNQLLVTHSGTWFEELQRKYRVEHPIAAYLIKPVQRITKYQLLLKDLQACCQEGQGEIKEGLEVMLNVPKKANDALHLSLLEGCDVSTDALGDVVLQDSFTVWDPKQLIRKGRDRHIFLFELYLLFTKEVKDSAGKVKYVYKNRLLTSELGVTEHIEGDECKFAVWTGRAPTSDTRVVLRANSMDAKQLWVMRLREVIQETFLGKNMPKSPAKKSSSQRSSRDLEECASLDESVENLDRNSLASFGSTNTTDSDKGWRYDTGKATEATEATEATTCAGLGGARKLGWVSYNLSSLRTVERPTISTGATPGSHGSARGSTRLIARRR
;
A
#
# COMPACT_ATOMS: atom_id res chain seq x y z
N MET A 1 -10.90 9.03 -2.06
CA MET A 1 -11.64 8.92 -0.77
C MET A 1 -10.75 8.46 0.38
N TYR A 2 -10.48 7.16 0.57
CA TYR A 2 -9.75 6.68 1.76
C TYR A 2 -8.36 7.32 1.95
N VAL A 3 -7.56 7.44 0.88
CA VAL A 3 -6.28 8.18 0.89
C VAL A 3 -6.44 9.59 1.46
N THR A 4 -7.41 10.35 0.95
CA THR A 4 -7.77 11.70 1.40
C THR A 4 -8.13 11.74 2.89
N TYR A 5 -8.98 10.81 3.34
CA TYR A 5 -9.40 10.71 4.74
C TYR A 5 -8.23 10.41 5.67
N CYS A 6 -7.39 9.45 5.29
CA CYS A 6 -6.21 9.05 6.05
C CYS A 6 -5.15 10.15 6.13
N LYS A 7 -4.95 10.93 5.05
CA LYS A 7 -4.08 12.13 5.04
C LYS A 7 -4.58 13.20 6.01
N ASN A 8 -5.90 13.44 6.07
CA ASN A 8 -6.52 14.44 6.93
C ASN A 8 -6.67 14.00 8.41
N LYS A 9 -6.50 12.70 8.70
CA LYS A 9 -6.78 12.13 10.04
C LYS A 9 -5.89 12.69 11.17
N PRO A 10 -4.59 12.97 10.99
CA PRO A 10 -3.75 13.58 12.03
C PRO A 10 -4.18 15.01 12.36
N GLU A 11 -4.50 15.82 11.35
CA GLU A 11 -4.99 17.19 11.52
C GLU A 11 -6.37 17.22 12.19
N SER A 12 -7.28 16.34 11.78
CA SER A 12 -8.58 16.17 12.45
C SER A 12 -8.42 15.76 13.92
N ASN A 13 -7.47 14.89 14.25
CA ASN A 13 -7.14 14.56 15.65
C ASN A 13 -6.62 15.79 16.41
N GLN A 14 -5.71 16.57 15.81
CA GLN A 14 -5.15 17.76 16.44
C GLN A 14 -6.23 18.81 16.72
N LEU A 15 -7.11 19.09 15.74
CA LEU A 15 -8.21 20.05 15.91
C LEU A 15 -9.19 19.62 17.01
N LEU A 16 -9.48 18.33 17.16
CA LEU A 16 -10.28 17.81 18.26
C LEU A 16 -9.61 18.09 19.61
N VAL A 17 -8.35 17.72 19.78
CA VAL A 17 -7.60 17.88 21.04
C VAL A 17 -7.38 19.35 21.41
N THR A 18 -7.08 20.21 20.44
CA THR A 18 -6.72 21.62 20.69
C THR A 18 -7.91 22.56 20.78
N HIS A 19 -9.02 22.30 20.06
CA HIS A 19 -10.11 23.29 19.92
C HIS A 19 -11.50 22.82 20.36
N SER A 20 -11.75 21.53 20.60
CA SER A 20 -13.14 21.09 20.85
C SER A 20 -13.65 21.31 22.28
N GLY A 21 -12.76 21.37 23.27
CA GLY A 21 -13.15 21.43 24.68
C GLY A 21 -14.15 20.32 25.04
N THR A 22 -15.20 20.66 25.78
CA THR A 22 -16.29 19.75 26.18
C THR A 22 -17.38 19.58 25.11
N TRP A 23 -17.30 20.26 23.96
CA TRP A 23 -18.43 20.41 23.03
C TRP A 23 -18.98 19.07 22.50
N PHE A 24 -18.09 18.14 22.11
CA PHE A 24 -18.50 16.81 21.66
C PHE A 24 -19.02 15.93 22.79
N GLU A 25 -18.57 16.13 24.03
CA GLU A 25 -19.04 15.38 25.22
C GLU A 25 -20.45 15.82 25.62
N GLU A 26 -20.71 17.13 25.57
CA GLU A 26 -22.04 17.71 25.75
C GLU A 26 -23.00 17.24 24.66
N LEU A 27 -22.55 17.22 23.40
CA LEU A 27 -23.31 16.68 22.28
C LEU A 27 -23.61 15.18 22.46
N GLN A 28 -22.60 14.38 22.84
CA GLN A 28 -22.74 12.94 23.13
C GLN A 28 -23.77 12.70 24.24
N ARG A 29 -23.68 13.47 25.34
CA ARG A 29 -24.60 13.41 26.49
C ARG A 29 -26.03 13.81 26.11
N LYS A 30 -26.19 14.89 25.34
CA LYS A 30 -27.49 15.41 24.88
C LYS A 30 -28.24 14.42 23.98
N TYR A 31 -27.53 13.80 23.03
CA TYR A 31 -28.13 12.86 22.07
C TYR A 31 -27.97 11.38 22.47
N ARG A 32 -27.44 11.10 23.67
CA ARG A 32 -27.21 9.75 24.23
C ARG A 32 -26.41 8.84 23.29
N VAL A 33 -25.41 9.39 22.62
CA VAL A 33 -24.55 8.65 21.68
C VAL A 33 -23.59 7.75 22.46
N GLU A 34 -23.52 6.48 22.08
CA GLU A 34 -22.84 5.41 22.84
C GLU A 34 -21.33 5.63 23.01
N HIS A 35 -20.68 6.32 22.06
CA HIS A 35 -19.23 6.51 22.05
C HIS A 35 -18.84 7.97 21.75
N PRO A 36 -17.64 8.42 22.16
CA PRO A 36 -17.10 9.73 21.77
C PRO A 36 -16.80 9.78 20.26
N ILE A 37 -16.81 10.98 19.68
CA ILE A 37 -16.64 11.19 18.22
C ILE A 37 -15.37 10.53 17.64
N ALA A 38 -14.28 10.48 18.40
CA ALA A 38 -13.03 9.83 17.99
C ALA A 38 -13.22 8.33 17.64
N ALA A 39 -14.13 7.63 18.33
CA ALA A 39 -14.46 6.23 18.10
C ALA A 39 -15.28 5.99 16.82
N TYR A 40 -15.88 7.04 16.24
CA TYR A 40 -16.48 7.00 14.90
C TYR A 40 -15.48 7.43 13.82
N LEU A 41 -14.66 8.46 14.07
CA LEU A 41 -13.65 8.94 13.12
C LEU A 41 -12.48 7.97 12.88
N ILE A 42 -12.29 6.96 13.74
CA ILE A 42 -11.34 5.86 13.48
C ILE A 42 -11.95 4.75 12.59
N LYS A 43 -13.27 4.68 12.42
CA LYS A 43 -13.93 3.57 11.71
C LYS A 43 -13.54 3.44 10.24
N PRO A 44 -13.30 4.51 9.44
CA PRO A 44 -12.81 4.34 8.06
C PRO A 44 -11.40 3.75 7.98
N VAL A 45 -10.51 4.13 8.91
CA VAL A 45 -9.14 3.57 9.04
C VAL A 45 -9.18 2.09 9.45
N GLN A 46 -10.09 1.73 10.36
CA GLN A 46 -10.35 0.32 10.71
C GLN A 46 -10.94 -0.45 9.52
N ARG A 47 -11.87 0.14 8.76
CA ARG A 47 -12.59 -0.53 7.68
C ARG A 47 -11.69 -0.91 6.50
N ILE A 48 -10.80 -0.02 6.07
CA ILE A 48 -9.83 -0.35 5.01
C ILE A 48 -8.87 -1.47 5.44
N THR A 49 -8.49 -1.49 6.72
CA THR A 49 -7.69 -2.57 7.30
C THR A 49 -8.48 -3.89 7.36
N LYS A 50 -9.77 -3.85 7.72
CA LYS A 50 -10.62 -5.06 7.77
C LYS A 50 -10.83 -5.70 6.39
N TYR A 51 -10.89 -4.91 5.30
CA TYR A 51 -10.94 -5.48 3.95
C TYR A 51 -9.68 -6.27 3.59
N GLN A 52 -8.49 -5.82 3.98
CA GLN A 52 -7.24 -6.57 3.76
C GLN A 52 -7.19 -7.90 4.51
N LEU A 53 -7.82 -7.98 5.69
CA LEU A 53 -7.90 -9.23 6.47
C LEU A 53 -8.89 -10.18 5.79
N LEU A 54 -10.13 -9.75 5.57
CA LEU A 54 -11.17 -10.58 4.96
C LEU A 54 -10.80 -11.12 3.58
N LEU A 55 -10.06 -10.35 2.77
CA LEU A 55 -9.57 -10.83 1.46
C LEU A 55 -8.41 -11.84 1.59
N LYS A 56 -7.58 -11.77 2.64
CA LYS A 56 -6.57 -12.81 2.93
C LYS A 56 -7.21 -14.08 3.44
N ASP A 57 -8.19 -13.95 4.34
CA ASP A 57 -8.95 -15.06 4.88
C ASP A 57 -9.70 -15.78 3.75
N LEU A 58 -10.32 -15.03 2.82
CA LEU A 58 -10.95 -15.56 1.61
C LEU A 58 -9.92 -16.20 0.65
N GLN A 59 -8.78 -15.56 0.40
CA GLN A 59 -7.71 -16.11 -0.45
C GLN A 59 -7.15 -17.44 0.10
N ALA A 60 -7.13 -17.63 1.42
CA ALA A 60 -6.70 -18.87 2.05
C ALA A 60 -7.72 -20.02 1.94
N CYS A 61 -8.97 -19.74 1.55
CA CYS A 61 -10.04 -20.73 1.40
C CYS A 61 -10.50 -20.95 -0.06
N CYS A 62 -10.13 -20.08 -0.99
CA CYS A 62 -10.42 -20.21 -2.43
C CYS A 62 -9.25 -20.86 -3.20
N GLN A 63 -9.53 -21.37 -4.40
CA GLN A 63 -8.47 -21.85 -5.30
C GLN A 63 -7.75 -20.65 -5.95
N GLU A 64 -6.43 -20.77 -6.21
CA GLU A 64 -5.69 -19.70 -6.87
C GLU A 64 -6.26 -19.40 -8.27
N GLY A 65 -6.39 -18.11 -8.61
CA GLY A 65 -7.01 -17.63 -9.85
C GLY A 65 -8.54 -17.46 -9.79
N GLN A 66 -9.22 -17.86 -8.71
CA GLN A 66 -10.66 -17.62 -8.58
C GLN A 66 -10.97 -16.18 -8.10
N GLY A 67 -11.96 -15.55 -8.75
CA GLY A 67 -12.68 -14.37 -8.23
C GLY A 67 -11.87 -13.08 -8.05
N GLU A 68 -10.73 -12.94 -8.74
CA GLU A 68 -9.87 -11.72 -8.70
C GLU A 68 -9.43 -11.32 -7.27
N ILE A 69 -9.40 -12.28 -6.34
CA ILE A 69 -9.18 -12.02 -4.90
C ILE A 69 -7.77 -11.48 -4.64
N LYS A 70 -6.78 -11.93 -5.42
CA LYS A 70 -5.36 -11.56 -5.32
C LYS A 70 -5.15 -10.10 -5.74
N GLU A 71 -5.81 -9.70 -6.82
CA GLU A 71 -5.82 -8.37 -7.41
C GLU A 71 -6.59 -7.40 -6.49
N GLY A 72 -7.77 -7.80 -6.02
CA GLY A 72 -8.53 -7.04 -5.03
C GLY A 72 -7.78 -6.85 -3.71
N LEU A 73 -7.05 -7.86 -3.25
CA LEU A 73 -6.18 -7.77 -2.08
C LEU A 73 -5.01 -6.80 -2.31
N GLU A 74 -4.35 -6.84 -3.47
CA GLU A 74 -3.30 -5.87 -3.81
C GLU A 74 -3.84 -4.43 -3.79
N VAL A 75 -5.01 -4.18 -4.37
CA VAL A 75 -5.65 -2.84 -4.32
C VAL A 75 -5.93 -2.43 -2.86
N MET A 76 -6.45 -3.32 -2.02
CA MET A 76 -6.69 -3.01 -0.60
C MET A 76 -5.39 -2.79 0.20
N LEU A 77 -4.31 -3.50 -0.11
CA LEU A 77 -2.97 -3.27 0.47
C LEU A 77 -2.38 -1.92 0.04
N ASN A 78 -2.58 -1.55 -1.23
CA ASN A 78 -2.07 -0.29 -1.78
C ASN A 78 -2.78 0.98 -1.26
N VAL A 79 -4.02 0.89 -0.76
CA VAL A 79 -4.73 2.10 -0.26
C VAL A 79 -4.06 2.72 0.98
N PRO A 80 -3.73 2.00 2.06
CA PRO A 80 -2.96 2.57 3.17
C PRO A 80 -1.51 2.95 2.79
N LYS A 81 -0.91 2.28 1.80
CA LYS A 81 0.39 2.68 1.24
C LYS A 81 0.30 4.08 0.62
N LYS A 82 -0.59 4.30 -0.37
CA LYS A 82 -0.82 5.62 -0.99
C LYS A 82 -1.24 6.69 0.05
N ALA A 83 -1.97 6.31 1.10
CA ALA A 83 -2.30 7.21 2.21
C ALA A 83 -1.06 7.67 3.01
N ASN A 84 -0.12 6.76 3.27
CA ASN A 84 1.15 7.08 3.91
C ASN A 84 2.03 7.94 2.98
N ASP A 85 2.15 7.55 1.71
CA ASP A 85 2.99 8.24 0.74
C ASP A 85 2.51 9.69 0.50
N ALA A 86 1.20 9.91 0.42
CA ALA A 86 0.59 11.24 0.33
C ALA A 86 0.74 12.08 1.61
N LEU A 87 0.94 11.45 2.78
CA LEU A 87 1.26 12.14 4.03
C LEU A 87 2.74 12.57 4.05
N HIS A 88 3.68 11.68 3.69
CA HIS A 88 5.09 12.03 3.58
C HIS A 88 5.33 13.12 2.52
N LEU A 89 4.66 13.04 1.36
CA LEU A 89 4.72 14.08 0.33
C LEU A 89 4.17 15.44 0.82
N SER A 90 3.17 15.45 1.72
CA SER A 90 2.68 16.70 2.31
C SER A 90 3.63 17.38 3.30
N LEU A 91 4.77 16.73 3.61
CA LEU A 91 5.87 17.28 4.41
C LEU A 91 7.06 17.75 3.55
N LEU A 92 6.91 17.78 2.23
CA LEU A 92 7.91 18.27 1.27
C LEU A 92 8.01 19.80 1.29
N GLU A 93 9.22 20.33 1.45
CA GLU A 93 9.50 21.77 1.42
C GLU A 93 10.49 22.14 0.30
N GLY A 94 10.23 23.26 -0.36
CA GLY A 94 11.17 23.92 -1.27
C GLY A 94 11.40 23.23 -2.61
N CYS A 95 10.50 22.37 -3.06
CA CYS A 95 10.56 21.77 -4.40
C CYS A 95 10.22 22.82 -5.49
N ASP A 96 10.88 22.72 -6.65
CA ASP A 96 10.63 23.58 -7.82
C ASP A 96 9.43 23.12 -8.68
N VAL A 97 8.81 21.99 -8.32
CA VAL A 97 7.62 21.42 -8.97
C VAL A 97 6.49 21.35 -7.93
N SER A 98 5.26 21.72 -8.32
CA SER A 98 4.09 21.61 -7.43
C SER A 98 3.74 20.13 -7.18
N THR A 99 3.14 19.84 -6.02
CA THR A 99 2.71 18.46 -5.66
C THR A 99 1.82 17.83 -6.72
N ASP A 100 0.96 18.63 -7.34
CA ASP A 100 -0.04 18.17 -8.29
C ASP A 100 0.59 17.87 -9.67
N ALA A 101 1.76 18.47 -9.97
CA ALA A 101 2.56 18.21 -11.17
C ALA A 101 3.64 17.14 -10.96
N LEU A 102 3.93 16.75 -9.71
CA LEU A 102 4.73 15.55 -9.40
C LEU A 102 3.94 14.26 -9.65
N GLY A 103 2.63 14.27 -9.40
CA GLY A 103 1.74 13.12 -9.58
C GLY A 103 1.71 12.17 -8.36
N ASP A 104 1.19 10.96 -8.58
CA ASP A 104 1.12 9.93 -7.54
C ASP A 104 2.52 9.35 -7.23
N VAL A 105 2.80 9.09 -5.95
CA VAL A 105 4.05 8.46 -5.52
C VAL A 105 4.02 6.96 -5.86
N VAL A 106 5.04 6.49 -6.58
CA VAL A 106 5.23 5.07 -6.94
C VAL A 106 5.94 4.34 -5.80
N LEU A 107 7.04 4.91 -5.28
CA LEU A 107 7.80 4.43 -4.12
C LEU A 107 8.38 5.61 -3.33
N GLN A 108 8.59 5.43 -2.02
CA GLN A 108 9.33 6.36 -1.17
C GLN A 108 10.09 5.61 -0.07
N ASP A 109 11.37 5.91 0.11
CA ASP A 109 12.26 5.22 1.07
C ASP A 109 13.48 6.09 1.45
N SER A 110 14.12 5.73 2.55
CA SER A 110 15.37 6.34 3.01
C SER A 110 16.60 5.55 2.56
N PHE A 111 17.52 6.22 1.86
CA PHE A 111 18.76 5.67 1.32
C PHE A 111 19.98 6.44 1.83
N THR A 112 21.11 5.75 2.04
CA THR A 112 22.41 6.42 2.07
C THR A 112 22.87 6.62 0.62
N VAL A 113 23.21 7.87 0.25
CA VAL A 113 23.50 8.27 -1.13
C VAL A 113 24.92 8.84 -1.26
N TRP A 114 25.66 8.39 -2.27
CA TRP A 114 26.93 8.97 -2.71
C TRP A 114 26.71 9.65 -4.06
N ASP A 115 26.72 10.98 -4.05
CA ASP A 115 26.58 11.83 -5.23
C ASP A 115 27.98 12.31 -5.67
N PRO A 116 28.43 12.00 -6.91
CA PRO A 116 29.77 12.35 -7.38
C PRO A 116 29.98 13.86 -7.56
N LYS A 117 28.90 14.65 -7.67
CA LYS A 117 28.97 16.13 -7.78
C LYS A 117 29.35 16.81 -6.47
N GLN A 118 29.54 16.04 -5.40
CA GLN A 118 29.89 16.54 -4.07
C GLN A 118 31.41 16.43 -3.86
N LEU A 119 32.03 17.55 -3.50
CA LEU A 119 33.48 17.67 -3.20
C LEU A 119 34.00 16.61 -2.19
N ILE A 120 33.12 16.12 -1.31
CA ILE A 120 33.42 15.05 -0.36
C ILE A 120 32.59 13.82 -0.73
N ARG A 121 33.26 12.74 -1.18
CA ARG A 121 32.69 11.43 -1.55
C ARG A 121 32.20 10.61 -0.33
N LYS A 122 31.50 11.25 0.61
CA LYS A 122 30.90 10.63 1.80
C LYS A 122 29.42 10.34 1.55
N GLY A 123 28.95 9.16 1.94
CA GLY A 123 27.54 8.80 1.92
C GLY A 123 26.72 9.73 2.81
N ARG A 124 25.54 10.15 2.33
CA ARG A 124 24.64 11.04 3.05
C ARG A 124 23.21 10.53 2.94
N ASP A 125 22.49 10.55 4.04
CA ASP A 125 21.12 10.04 4.05
C ASP A 125 20.18 10.99 3.29
N ARG A 126 19.35 10.39 2.46
CA ARG A 126 18.34 11.03 1.63
C ARG A 126 17.05 10.24 1.74
N HIS A 127 15.93 10.95 1.86
CA HIS A 127 14.64 10.35 1.61
C HIS A 127 14.27 10.63 0.16
N ILE A 128 13.94 9.58 -0.59
CA ILE A 128 13.80 9.63 -2.04
C ILE A 128 12.38 9.23 -2.40
N PHE A 129 11.72 10.04 -3.25
CA PHE A 129 10.41 9.75 -3.81
C PHE A 129 10.56 9.45 -5.30
N LEU A 130 9.97 8.36 -5.77
CA LEU A 130 9.82 8.03 -7.19
C LEU A 130 8.40 8.37 -7.64
N PHE A 131 8.32 9.16 -8.70
CA PHE A 131 7.12 9.50 -9.46
C PHE A 131 7.27 9.02 -10.90
N GLU A 132 6.18 9.01 -11.67
CA GLU A 132 6.18 8.66 -13.10
C GLU A 132 7.21 9.46 -13.92
N LEU A 133 7.34 10.77 -13.64
CA LEU A 133 8.20 11.69 -14.40
C LEU A 133 9.50 12.08 -13.68
N TYR A 134 9.61 11.84 -12.37
CA TYR A 134 10.67 12.40 -11.52
C TYR A 134 11.19 11.41 -10.47
N LEU A 135 12.52 11.35 -10.31
CA LEU A 135 13.17 10.80 -9.13
C LEU A 135 13.65 11.95 -8.23
N LEU A 136 12.98 12.14 -7.09
CA LEU A 136 13.13 13.31 -6.22
C LEU A 136 14.01 12.98 -5.00
N PHE A 137 15.13 13.68 -4.85
CA PHE A 137 16.04 13.56 -3.72
C PHE A 137 15.75 14.66 -2.68
N THR A 138 15.46 14.25 -1.44
CA THR A 138 15.22 15.16 -0.31
C THR A 138 16.12 14.83 0.88
N LYS A 139 16.27 15.76 1.81
CA LYS A 139 16.87 15.50 3.13
C LYS A 139 15.77 15.55 4.18
N GLU A 140 15.57 14.44 4.90
CA GLU A 140 14.78 14.47 6.14
C GLU A 140 15.48 15.37 7.17
N VAL A 141 14.72 16.29 7.77
CA VAL A 141 15.13 17.07 8.93
C VAL A 141 14.00 17.10 9.95
N LYS A 142 14.34 17.36 11.20
CA LYS A 142 13.38 17.68 12.25
C LYS A 142 13.52 19.16 12.61
N ASP A 143 12.40 19.83 12.82
CA ASP A 143 12.41 21.21 13.33
C ASP A 143 12.65 21.25 14.85
N SER A 144 12.65 22.45 15.43
CA SER A 144 12.85 22.67 16.87
C SER A 144 11.74 22.08 17.75
N ALA A 145 10.58 21.72 17.17
CA ALA A 145 9.49 21.02 17.85
C ALA A 145 9.53 19.49 17.61
N GLY A 146 10.55 18.99 16.90
CA GLY A 146 10.71 17.58 16.57
C GLY A 146 9.89 17.10 15.37
N LYS A 147 9.13 17.98 14.70
CA LYS A 147 8.30 17.63 13.54
C LYS A 147 9.20 17.32 12.34
N VAL A 148 8.92 16.19 11.69
CA VAL A 148 9.65 15.75 10.48
C VAL A 148 9.22 16.56 9.26
N LYS A 149 10.19 16.91 8.42
CA LYS A 149 9.97 17.52 7.09
C LYS A 149 11.06 17.13 6.09
N TYR A 150 10.70 17.11 4.81
CA TYR A 150 11.55 16.69 3.71
C TYR A 150 12.00 17.90 2.88
N VAL A 151 13.23 18.36 3.09
CA VAL A 151 13.76 19.53 2.37
C VAL A 151 14.33 19.06 1.03
N TYR A 152 13.79 19.59 -0.08
CA TYR A 152 14.24 19.31 -1.43
C TYR A 152 15.77 19.50 -1.63
N LYS A 153 16.40 18.65 -2.47
CA LYS A 153 17.83 18.72 -2.78
C LYS A 153 18.16 18.63 -4.27
N ASN A 154 17.50 17.74 -5.02
CA ASN A 154 17.67 17.58 -6.47
C ASN A 154 16.53 16.74 -7.05
N ARG A 155 16.26 16.83 -8.36
CA ARG A 155 15.41 15.89 -9.11
C ARG A 155 16.11 15.40 -10.37
N LEU A 156 15.83 14.17 -10.77
CA LEU A 156 16.21 13.61 -12.07
C LEU A 156 14.94 13.29 -12.88
N LEU A 157 14.98 13.45 -14.20
CA LEU A 157 13.88 13.04 -15.09
C LEU A 157 13.96 11.53 -15.33
N THR A 158 12.85 10.81 -15.15
CA THR A 158 12.78 9.35 -15.42
C THR A 158 13.10 9.03 -16.87
N SER A 159 12.72 9.91 -17.81
CA SER A 159 13.03 9.77 -19.25
C SER A 159 14.50 9.90 -19.65
N GLU A 160 15.38 10.21 -18.70
CA GLU A 160 16.83 10.31 -18.93
C GLU A 160 17.61 9.33 -18.03
N LEU A 161 16.90 8.56 -17.20
CA LEU A 161 17.45 7.80 -16.09
C LEU A 161 17.89 6.39 -16.53
N GLY A 162 19.07 5.96 -16.09
CA GLY A 162 19.55 4.58 -16.19
C GLY A 162 19.79 3.97 -14.81
N VAL A 163 19.82 2.63 -14.72
CA VAL A 163 19.95 1.87 -13.46
C VAL A 163 20.97 0.73 -13.58
N THR A 164 21.97 0.71 -12.69
CA THR A 164 22.93 -0.39 -12.51
C THR A 164 22.57 -1.08 -11.22
N GLU A 165 22.22 -2.36 -11.35
CA GLU A 165 21.75 -3.17 -10.24
C GLU A 165 22.89 -3.80 -9.44
N HIS A 166 23.98 -4.20 -10.08
CA HIS A 166 25.15 -4.77 -9.40
C HIS A 166 26.18 -3.67 -9.08
N ILE A 167 26.55 -3.56 -7.80
CA ILE A 167 27.63 -2.69 -7.31
C ILE A 167 28.54 -3.56 -6.44
N GLU A 168 29.83 -3.60 -6.77
CA GLU A 168 30.81 -4.43 -6.09
C GLU A 168 30.92 -4.07 -4.59
N GLY A 169 31.09 -5.11 -3.75
CA GLY A 169 31.34 -4.96 -2.32
C GLY A 169 30.14 -4.60 -1.43
N ASP A 170 28.92 -4.43 -1.97
CA ASP A 170 27.70 -4.28 -1.15
C ASP A 170 26.45 -4.62 -1.97
N GLU A 171 25.87 -5.79 -1.71
CA GLU A 171 24.70 -6.27 -2.44
C GLU A 171 23.46 -5.39 -2.25
N CYS A 172 23.37 -4.59 -1.18
CA CYS A 172 22.28 -3.62 -0.97
C CYS A 172 22.50 -2.29 -1.71
N LYS A 173 23.62 -2.12 -2.45
CA LYS A 173 23.85 -0.97 -3.33
C LYS A 173 23.34 -1.19 -4.74
N PHE A 174 22.87 -0.12 -5.35
CA PHE A 174 22.61 0.04 -6.78
C PHE A 174 23.01 1.47 -7.18
N ALA A 175 22.99 1.81 -8.47
CA ALA A 175 23.29 3.16 -8.93
C ALA A 175 22.28 3.63 -9.98
N VAL A 176 22.07 4.95 -10.02
CA VAL A 176 21.33 5.64 -11.08
C VAL A 176 22.18 6.74 -11.70
N TRP A 177 21.96 7.03 -12.97
CA TRP A 177 22.62 8.15 -13.68
C TRP A 177 21.66 8.75 -14.69
N THR A 178 22.01 9.92 -15.22
CA THR A 178 21.35 10.49 -16.40
C THR A 178 22.19 10.37 -17.66
N GLY A 179 21.52 10.25 -18.81
CA GLY A 179 22.13 10.21 -20.13
C GLY A 179 22.42 8.79 -20.65
N ARG A 180 22.94 8.71 -21.88
CA ARG A 180 23.08 7.45 -22.64
C ARG A 180 24.03 6.42 -22.02
N ALA A 181 24.99 6.84 -21.20
CA ALA A 181 25.95 5.96 -20.54
C ALA A 181 26.32 6.51 -19.15
N PRO A 182 26.60 5.65 -18.15
CA PRO A 182 27.07 6.08 -16.85
C PRO A 182 28.49 6.65 -16.94
N THR A 183 28.67 7.93 -16.65
CA THR A 183 30.00 8.51 -16.40
C THR A 183 30.27 8.55 -14.90
N SER A 184 31.53 8.79 -14.51
CA SER A 184 31.90 8.99 -13.09
C SER A 184 31.10 10.10 -12.41
N ASP A 185 30.64 11.09 -13.18
CA ASP A 185 30.13 12.37 -12.68
C ASP A 185 28.60 12.46 -12.77
N THR A 186 27.96 11.52 -13.49
CA THR A 186 26.49 11.35 -13.49
C THR A 186 26.02 10.17 -12.63
N ARG A 187 26.88 9.21 -12.28
CA ARG A 187 26.52 8.00 -11.53
C ARG A 187 26.40 8.24 -10.01
N VAL A 188 25.16 8.45 -9.55
CA VAL A 188 24.78 8.49 -8.13
C VAL A 188 24.61 7.07 -7.61
N VAL A 189 25.27 6.71 -6.49
CA VAL A 189 25.14 5.39 -5.86
C VAL A 189 24.20 5.48 -4.66
N LEU A 190 23.27 4.53 -4.56
CA LEU A 190 22.26 4.42 -3.50
C LEU A 190 22.48 3.11 -2.74
N ARG A 191 22.31 3.12 -1.41
CA ARG A 191 22.26 1.91 -0.57
C ARG A 191 20.91 1.79 0.10
N ALA A 192 20.21 0.70 -0.17
CA ALA A 192 18.93 0.35 0.46
C ALA A 192 19.09 -0.13 1.90
N ASN A 193 17.96 -0.26 2.61
CA ASN A 193 17.89 -0.83 3.96
C ASN A 193 17.88 -2.38 3.96
N SER A 194 17.47 -3.03 2.86
CA SER A 194 17.51 -4.48 2.64
C SER A 194 17.67 -4.84 1.16
N MET A 195 17.90 -6.13 0.88
CA MET A 195 17.87 -6.68 -0.49
C MET A 195 16.50 -6.50 -1.13
N ASP A 196 15.42 -6.88 -0.44
CA ASP A 196 14.04 -6.78 -0.92
C ASP A 196 13.69 -5.36 -1.37
N ALA A 197 14.12 -4.35 -0.58
CA ALA A 197 13.91 -2.95 -0.90
C ALA A 197 14.70 -2.54 -2.15
N LYS A 198 15.97 -2.94 -2.30
CA LYS A 198 16.74 -2.73 -3.53
C LYS A 198 16.05 -3.38 -4.73
N GLN A 199 15.63 -4.63 -4.63
CA GLN A 199 15.00 -5.38 -5.74
C GLN A 199 13.70 -4.69 -6.18
N LEU A 200 12.82 -4.34 -5.23
CA LEU A 200 11.60 -3.59 -5.49
C LEU A 200 11.88 -2.24 -6.16
N TRP A 201 12.88 -1.48 -5.68
CA TRP A 201 13.23 -0.20 -6.26
C TRP A 201 13.84 -0.32 -7.66
N VAL A 202 14.73 -1.27 -7.90
CA VAL A 202 15.31 -1.49 -9.24
C VAL A 202 14.23 -1.95 -10.23
N MET A 203 13.32 -2.84 -9.82
CA MET A 203 12.18 -3.27 -10.62
C MET A 203 11.27 -2.09 -11.00
N ARG A 204 10.76 -1.34 -10.02
CA ARG A 204 9.86 -0.19 -10.27
C ARG A 204 10.55 0.96 -11.01
N LEU A 205 11.86 1.18 -10.82
CA LEU A 205 12.61 2.13 -11.63
C LEU A 205 12.66 1.69 -13.10
N ARG A 206 12.95 0.40 -13.39
CA ARG A 206 12.96 -0.12 -14.77
C ARG A 206 11.59 0.01 -15.45
N GLU A 207 10.50 -0.31 -14.74
CA GLU A 207 9.13 -0.13 -15.22
C GLU A 207 8.85 1.33 -15.62
N VAL A 208 9.00 2.27 -14.67
CA VAL A 208 8.71 3.69 -14.91
C VAL A 208 9.58 4.29 -16.01
N ILE A 209 10.86 3.89 -16.10
CA ILE A 209 11.76 4.29 -17.18
C ILE A 209 11.23 3.77 -18.54
N GLN A 210 10.85 2.50 -18.63
CA GLN A 210 10.33 1.89 -19.85
C GLN A 210 9.00 2.52 -20.29
N GLU A 211 8.06 2.71 -19.37
CA GLU A 211 6.78 3.39 -19.61
C GLU A 211 7.01 4.82 -20.13
N THR A 212 7.93 5.56 -19.51
CA THR A 212 8.26 6.93 -19.92
C THR A 212 8.92 6.99 -21.31
N PHE A 213 9.75 6.00 -21.69
CA PHE A 213 10.30 5.91 -23.03
C PHE A 213 9.24 5.54 -24.08
N LEU A 214 8.37 4.58 -23.79
CA LEU A 214 7.30 4.17 -24.70
C LEU A 214 6.23 5.27 -24.89
N GLY A 215 5.86 5.97 -23.81
CA GLY A 215 4.92 7.08 -23.83
C GLY A 215 5.38 8.29 -24.68
N LYS A 216 6.68 8.45 -24.91
CA LYS A 216 7.23 9.46 -25.84
C LYS A 216 7.21 9.02 -27.31
N ASN A 217 7.12 7.71 -27.59
CA ASN A 217 7.25 7.14 -28.93
C ASN A 217 5.91 6.80 -29.60
N MET A 218 4.77 6.96 -28.90
CA MET A 218 3.43 6.87 -29.51
C MET A 218 3.07 8.18 -30.24
N PRO A 219 2.97 8.20 -31.58
CA PRO A 219 2.52 9.38 -32.28
C PRO A 219 1.04 9.66 -31.96
N LYS A 220 0.73 10.85 -31.45
CA LYS A 220 -0.65 11.35 -31.34
C LYS A 220 -1.19 11.66 -32.74
N SER A 221 -1.66 10.64 -33.45
CA SER A 221 -2.34 10.79 -34.74
C SER A 221 -3.73 11.42 -34.54
N PRO A 222 -3.98 12.66 -34.98
CA PRO A 222 -5.31 13.24 -34.94
C PRO A 222 -6.13 12.68 -36.11
N ALA A 223 -6.84 11.57 -35.85
CA ALA A 223 -7.79 11.00 -36.81
C ALA A 223 -8.91 12.02 -37.09
N LYS A 224 -8.75 12.81 -38.16
CA LYS A 224 -9.76 13.76 -38.63
C LYS A 224 -11.04 12.99 -38.95
N LYS A 225 -12.16 13.37 -38.33
CA LYS A 225 -13.48 12.88 -38.73
C LYS A 225 -13.78 13.38 -40.15
N SER A 226 -13.80 12.50 -41.14
CA SER A 226 -14.39 12.81 -42.44
C SER A 226 -15.91 12.86 -42.29
N SER A 227 -16.51 13.98 -42.67
CA SER A 227 -17.95 14.17 -42.65
C SER A 227 -18.61 13.45 -43.82
N SER A 228 -19.50 12.50 -43.54
CA SER A 228 -20.34 11.86 -44.56
C SER A 228 -21.30 12.87 -45.21
N GLN A 229 -21.30 12.95 -46.54
CA GLN A 229 -22.40 13.47 -47.36
C GLN A 229 -22.63 12.54 -48.56
N ARG A 230 -23.85 12.54 -49.10
CA ARG A 230 -24.38 11.51 -50.04
C ARG A 230 -24.74 12.11 -51.40
N SER A 231 -24.19 11.55 -52.48
CA SER A 231 -24.75 11.54 -53.85
C SER A 231 -23.92 10.56 -54.70
N SER A 232 -24.41 9.50 -55.37
CA SER A 232 -25.66 9.21 -56.12
C SER A 232 -25.54 9.52 -57.62
N ARG A 233 -25.77 8.48 -58.47
CA ARG A 233 -25.86 8.48 -59.96
C ARG A 233 -24.53 8.64 -60.73
N ASP A 234 -24.30 8.08 -61.92
CA ASP A 234 -25.00 7.08 -62.79
C ASP A 234 -23.90 6.39 -63.68
N LEU A 235 -23.92 5.07 -63.94
CA LEU A 235 -24.48 4.30 -65.11
C LEU A 235 -23.51 4.13 -66.32
N GLU A 236 -23.62 2.97 -67.00
CA GLU A 236 -22.91 2.54 -68.24
C GLU A 236 -21.43 2.09 -68.06
N GLU A 237 -20.73 1.66 -69.13
CA GLU A 237 -20.55 0.25 -69.59
C GLU A 237 -19.18 0.10 -70.34
N CYS A 238 -18.64 -1.02 -70.87
CA CYS A 238 -18.97 -2.45 -71.03
C CYS A 238 -17.67 -3.30 -71.28
N ALA A 239 -17.79 -4.65 -71.44
CA ALA A 239 -16.81 -5.63 -71.99
C ALA A 239 -15.48 -5.87 -71.20
N SER A 240 -14.85 -7.05 -71.21
CA SER A 240 -15.20 -8.42 -71.70
C SER A 240 -14.39 -9.52 -70.96
N LEU A 241 -14.72 -10.79 -71.27
CA LEU A 241 -14.04 -12.08 -71.00
C LEU A 241 -12.49 -12.02 -71.25
N ASP A 242 -11.64 -12.92 -70.73
CA ASP A 242 -11.80 -14.39 -70.72
C ASP A 242 -10.88 -15.19 -69.72
N GLU A 243 -11.07 -16.52 -69.74
CA GLU A 243 -10.30 -17.69 -69.24
C GLU A 243 -8.73 -17.62 -69.14
N SER A 244 -8.00 -18.52 -68.43
CA SER A 244 -8.35 -19.70 -67.60
C SER A 244 -7.17 -20.22 -66.72
N VAL A 245 -7.45 -21.23 -65.85
CA VAL A 245 -6.66 -22.38 -65.30
C VAL A 245 -5.10 -22.34 -65.17
N GLU A 246 -4.39 -23.14 -64.34
CA GLU A 246 -4.69 -24.23 -63.38
C GLU A 246 -3.50 -24.43 -62.42
N ASN A 247 -3.71 -24.96 -61.20
CA ASN A 247 -3.14 -26.25 -60.74
C ASN A 247 -3.41 -26.54 -59.26
N LEU A 248 -3.32 -27.83 -58.89
CA LEU A 248 -3.55 -28.37 -57.54
C LEU A 248 -2.23 -28.82 -56.88
N ASP A 249 -2.16 -28.76 -55.55
CA ASP A 249 -2.16 -29.95 -54.66
C ASP A 249 -1.96 -29.49 -53.20
N ARG A 250 -2.67 -29.95 -52.16
CA ARG A 250 -3.29 -31.25 -51.81
C ARG A 250 -2.35 -32.25 -51.14
N ASN A 251 -1.77 -31.87 -50.00
CA ASN A 251 -1.12 -32.81 -49.07
C ASN A 251 -1.76 -32.79 -47.67
N SER A 252 -2.37 -33.90 -47.29
CA SER A 252 -2.73 -34.22 -45.91
C SER A 252 -2.34 -35.68 -45.63
N LEU A 253 -1.46 -35.92 -44.66
CA LEU A 253 -1.19 -37.24 -44.09
C LEU A 253 -0.88 -37.08 -42.60
N ALA A 254 -1.00 -38.17 -41.84
CA ALA A 254 -0.96 -38.17 -40.39
C ALA A 254 -0.30 -39.43 -39.80
N SER A 255 0.03 -39.32 -38.50
CA SER A 255 0.21 -40.42 -37.55
C SER A 255 1.52 -41.23 -37.57
N PHE A 256 1.63 -42.07 -36.53
CA PHE A 256 2.69 -42.99 -36.12
C PHE A 256 3.97 -42.35 -35.52
N GLY A 257 4.46 -42.79 -34.35
CA GLY A 257 3.96 -43.85 -33.45
C GLY A 257 4.50 -43.75 -32.02
N SER A 258 3.93 -44.56 -31.11
CA SER A 258 4.06 -44.42 -29.64
C SER A 258 4.93 -45.54 -29.00
N THR A 259 4.86 -45.65 -27.65
CA THR A 259 5.31 -46.77 -26.76
C THR A 259 6.77 -46.71 -26.25
N ASN A 260 7.12 -47.10 -25.01
CA ASN A 260 6.30 -47.55 -23.84
C ASN A 260 7.05 -47.50 -22.48
N THR A 261 6.31 -47.38 -21.36
CA THR A 261 6.52 -47.91 -19.97
C THR A 261 7.89 -47.79 -19.26
N THR A 262 8.05 -47.80 -17.92
CA THR A 262 7.30 -48.34 -16.76
C THR A 262 7.16 -47.28 -15.65
N ASP A 263 6.07 -47.15 -14.88
CA ASP A 263 5.43 -48.07 -13.92
C ASP A 263 6.28 -48.51 -12.69
N SER A 264 5.80 -48.15 -11.49
CA SER A 264 5.98 -48.86 -10.20
C SER A 264 5.18 -48.16 -9.09
N ASP A 265 4.00 -48.70 -8.77
CA ASP A 265 3.05 -48.22 -7.74
C ASP A 265 3.42 -48.65 -6.30
N LYS A 266 3.09 -47.85 -5.25
CA LYS A 266 2.94 -48.27 -3.83
C LYS A 266 2.07 -47.32 -2.96
N GLY A 267 0.77 -47.59 -2.91
CA GLY A 267 0.13 -48.09 -1.66
C GLY A 267 -0.07 -47.18 -0.43
N TRP A 268 -1.08 -46.30 -0.49
CA TRP A 268 -2.19 -46.14 0.48
C TRP A 268 -2.00 -46.37 2.00
N ARG A 269 -2.43 -45.39 2.82
CA ARG A 269 -3.25 -45.66 4.04
C ARG A 269 -4.13 -44.46 4.44
N TYR A 270 -5.37 -44.76 4.82
CA TYR A 270 -6.33 -43.88 5.49
C TYR A 270 -6.39 -44.25 6.98
N ASP A 271 -6.84 -43.33 7.83
CA ASP A 271 -7.50 -43.65 9.11
C ASP A 271 -8.59 -42.61 9.41
N THR A 272 -9.52 -42.92 10.31
CA THR A 272 -10.84 -42.27 10.37
C THR A 272 -11.29 -41.82 11.77
N GLY A 273 -11.70 -40.56 11.84
CA GLY A 273 -12.87 -40.13 12.62
C GLY A 273 -12.69 -39.80 14.11
N LYS A 274 -13.20 -38.63 14.52
CA LYS A 274 -14.47 -38.53 15.27
C LYS A 274 -14.92 -37.07 15.37
N ALA A 275 -16.22 -36.88 15.63
CA ALA A 275 -16.81 -35.58 15.94
C ALA A 275 -17.29 -35.55 17.40
N THR A 276 -17.27 -34.37 18.01
CA THR A 276 -17.89 -34.05 19.31
C THR A 276 -18.37 -32.60 19.26
N GLU A 277 -19.59 -32.35 19.71
CA GLU A 277 -20.19 -31.01 19.79
C GLU A 277 -19.60 -30.17 20.93
N ALA A 278 -19.58 -28.85 20.77
CA ALA A 278 -19.42 -27.90 21.86
C ALA A 278 -20.17 -26.59 21.57
N THR A 279 -20.99 -26.20 22.54
CA THR A 279 -21.91 -25.06 22.63
C THR A 279 -21.37 -23.67 22.24
N GLU A 280 -22.31 -22.76 21.97
CA GLU A 280 -22.12 -21.32 21.74
C GLU A 280 -21.20 -20.65 22.79
N ALA A 281 -20.39 -19.68 22.35
CA ALA A 281 -19.62 -18.78 23.21
C ALA A 281 -19.60 -17.36 22.62
N THR A 282 -19.78 -16.35 23.47
CA THR A 282 -19.97 -14.95 23.08
C THR A 282 -18.70 -14.29 22.51
N GLU A 283 -18.85 -13.40 21.52
CA GLU A 283 -17.71 -12.76 20.85
C GLU A 283 -16.88 -11.86 21.79
N ALA A 284 -15.71 -12.34 22.20
CA ALA A 284 -14.69 -11.57 22.95
C ALA A 284 -13.26 -11.83 22.44
N THR A 285 -13.11 -12.09 21.13
CA THR A 285 -11.84 -12.51 20.51
C THR A 285 -10.81 -11.37 20.49
N THR A 286 -9.97 -11.35 21.53
CA THR A 286 -8.77 -10.50 21.61
C THR A 286 -7.85 -10.74 20.41
N CYS A 287 -7.37 -9.66 19.76
CA CYS A 287 -6.50 -9.74 18.58
C CYS A 287 -5.05 -10.18 18.89
N ALA A 288 -4.88 -11.38 19.46
CA ALA A 288 -3.60 -12.00 19.79
C ALA A 288 -2.98 -12.78 18.61
N GLY A 289 -3.02 -12.21 17.40
CA GLY A 289 -2.63 -12.88 16.14
C GLY A 289 -1.78 -12.01 15.20
N LEU A 290 -0.90 -11.16 15.74
CA LEU A 290 -0.23 -10.09 14.98
C LEU A 290 1.28 -10.29 14.83
N GLY A 291 1.66 -11.26 14.00
CA GLY A 291 3.02 -11.41 13.46
C GLY A 291 3.32 -10.45 12.30
N GLY A 292 2.47 -10.44 11.27
CA GLY A 292 2.74 -9.69 10.03
C GLY A 292 2.43 -8.18 10.06
N ALA A 293 1.43 -7.73 10.83
CA ALA A 293 0.93 -6.35 10.75
C ALA A 293 1.89 -5.26 11.28
N ARG A 294 2.97 -5.64 11.97
CA ARG A 294 3.86 -4.71 12.68
C ARG A 294 4.80 -3.90 11.77
N LYS A 295 4.96 -4.29 10.50
CA LYS A 295 5.82 -3.56 9.53
C LYS A 295 5.20 -2.26 8.99
N LEU A 296 3.87 -2.06 9.10
CA LEU A 296 3.23 -0.82 8.67
C LEU A 296 3.27 0.24 9.79
N GLY A 297 4.30 1.09 9.76
CA GLY A 297 4.49 2.17 10.75
C GLY A 297 3.25 3.04 10.95
N TRP A 298 2.52 3.35 9.88
CA TRP A 298 1.26 4.11 9.90
C TRP A 298 0.20 3.53 10.85
N VAL A 299 0.05 2.19 10.88
CA VAL A 299 -0.88 1.51 11.80
C VAL A 299 -0.37 1.64 13.24
N SER A 300 0.92 1.44 13.45
CA SER A 300 1.55 1.52 14.77
C SER A 300 1.46 2.92 15.38
N TYR A 301 1.73 3.98 14.61
CA TYR A 301 1.61 5.38 15.05
C TYR A 301 0.15 5.78 15.37
N ASN A 302 -0.82 5.35 14.56
CA ASN A 302 -2.23 5.66 14.84
C ASN A 302 -2.77 4.85 16.04
N LEU A 303 -2.35 3.59 16.23
CA LEU A 303 -2.78 2.79 17.39
C LEU A 303 -2.01 3.13 18.68
N SER A 304 -0.75 3.59 18.61
CA SER A 304 -0.01 4.04 19.79
C SER A 304 -0.60 5.34 20.35
N SER A 305 -0.93 6.30 19.48
CA SER A 305 -1.64 7.53 19.84
C SER A 305 -3.08 7.30 20.32
N LEU A 306 -3.62 6.08 20.22
CA LEU A 306 -4.91 5.67 20.80
C LEU A 306 -4.77 4.99 22.16
N ARG A 307 -3.56 4.58 22.59
CA ARG A 307 -3.33 4.00 23.93
C ARG A 307 -3.26 5.05 25.05
N THR A 308 -3.10 6.32 24.69
CA THR A 308 -3.04 7.46 25.62
C THR A 308 -4.42 7.97 26.04
N VAL A 309 -5.51 7.48 25.43
CA VAL A 309 -6.88 7.83 25.81
C VAL A 309 -7.45 6.71 26.68
N GLU A 310 -7.49 6.99 27.98
CA GLU A 310 -8.18 6.27 29.06
C GLU A 310 -7.80 4.79 29.33
N ARG A 311 -7.25 4.57 30.52
CA ARG A 311 -7.74 3.49 31.40
C ARG A 311 -8.71 4.11 32.40
N PRO A 312 -10.02 3.78 32.39
CA PRO A 312 -10.90 4.07 33.50
C PRO A 312 -10.48 3.23 34.72
N THR A 313 -10.24 3.87 35.86
CA THR A 313 -9.90 3.18 37.11
C THR A 313 -11.18 2.59 37.72
N ILE A 314 -11.48 1.32 37.43
CA ILE A 314 -12.65 0.63 37.99
C ILE A 314 -12.42 0.37 39.49
N SER A 315 -13.00 1.23 40.33
CA SER A 315 -13.09 1.00 41.78
C SER A 315 -14.18 -0.03 42.07
N THR A 316 -13.79 -1.24 42.50
CA THR A 316 -14.72 -2.31 42.86
C THR A 316 -15.41 -2.05 44.21
N GLY A 317 -16.49 -1.26 44.19
CA GLY A 317 -17.39 -1.11 45.33
C GLY A 317 -18.26 -2.35 45.53
N ALA A 318 -17.95 -3.17 46.53
CA ALA A 318 -18.71 -4.37 46.85
C ALA A 318 -19.57 -4.19 48.11
N THR A 319 -20.89 -4.31 47.97
CA THR A 319 -21.85 -4.36 49.08
C THR A 319 -22.58 -5.71 49.08
N PRO A 320 -22.36 -6.60 50.06
CA PRO A 320 -23.08 -7.86 50.16
C PRO A 320 -24.51 -7.65 50.70
N GLY A 321 -25.43 -8.53 50.29
CA GLY A 321 -26.85 -8.45 50.64
C GLY A 321 -27.18 -8.98 52.05
N SER A 322 -28.39 -8.67 52.51
CA SER A 322 -28.92 -9.08 53.82
C SER A 322 -29.65 -10.42 53.80
N HIS A 323 -29.40 -11.29 54.78
CA HIS A 323 -30.42 -12.08 55.51
C HIS A 323 -29.76 -12.85 56.69
N GLY A 324 -30.54 -13.15 57.74
CA GLY A 324 -30.13 -14.00 58.88
C GLY A 324 -30.07 -13.27 60.22
N SER A 325 -30.97 -13.62 61.14
CA SER A 325 -31.07 -13.00 62.48
C SER A 325 -30.45 -13.88 63.56
N ALA A 326 -29.57 -13.33 64.40
CA ALA A 326 -29.28 -13.87 65.73
C ALA A 326 -28.81 -12.79 66.73
N ARG A 327 -29.40 -12.87 67.93
CA ARG A 327 -29.17 -12.13 69.19
C ARG A 327 -27.67 -11.95 69.54
N GLY A 328 -27.30 -10.93 70.35
CA GLY A 328 -25.91 -10.88 70.86
C GLY A 328 -25.49 -10.02 72.06
N SER A 329 -25.95 -8.77 72.20
CA SER A 329 -25.65 -7.88 73.37
C SER A 329 -24.18 -7.41 73.59
N THR A 330 -24.05 -6.35 74.40
CA THR A 330 -22.92 -6.03 75.30
C THR A 330 -21.71 -5.20 74.78
N ARG A 331 -21.79 -3.86 74.96
CA ARG A 331 -20.80 -2.94 75.64
C ARG A 331 -19.33 -2.87 75.08
N LEU A 332 -18.51 -1.82 75.28
CA LEU A 332 -18.60 -0.55 76.05
C LEU A 332 -17.62 0.54 75.50
N ILE A 333 -18.06 1.82 75.52
CA ILE A 333 -17.34 3.09 75.89
C ILE A 333 -15.89 3.43 75.45
N ALA A 334 -15.73 4.75 75.20
CA ALA A 334 -14.54 5.62 75.18
C ALA A 334 -13.66 5.62 73.90
N ARG A 335 -13.29 6.74 73.26
CA ARG A 335 -13.23 8.22 73.54
C ARG A 335 -11.88 8.72 74.08
N ARG A 336 -11.37 9.78 73.43
CA ARG A 336 -10.08 10.48 73.62
C ARG A 336 -8.87 9.73 73.02
N ARG A 337 -7.82 10.44 72.59
CA ARG A 337 -7.54 11.88 72.79
C ARG A 337 -7.27 12.63 71.49
#